data_AF-A0A348ZGV4-F1
#
_entry.id   AF-A0A348ZGV4-F1
#
_cell.length_a   1.000
_cell.length_b   1.000
_cell.length_c   1.000
_cell.angle_alpha   90.00
_cell.angle_beta   90.00
_cell.angle_gamma   90.00
#
_symmetry.space_group_name_H-M   'P 1'
#
loop_
_entity.id
_entity.type
_entity.pdbx_description
1 polymer ?
#
loop_
_entity_poly.entity_id
_entity_poly.type
_entity_poly.pdbx_seq_one_letter_code
_entity_poly.pdbx_strand_id
1 'polypeptide(L)' 'MVAKIKSRGPAPVHLWDPPFCGDLDMVIQRDGTWVHEGKPIRRQAMVALFGSVLKKEADDFYLVTPV' A
#
# COMPACT_ATOMS: atom_id res chain seq x y z
N MET A 1 8.42 7.03 15.02
CA MET A 1 9.70 6.57 14.43
C MET A 1 9.30 5.63 13.32
N VAL A 2 9.42 5.99 12.03
CA VAL A 2 8.81 5.16 10.97
C VAL A 2 9.53 3.82 10.86
N ALA A 3 8.82 2.72 11.10
CA ALA A 3 9.34 1.38 10.98
C ALA A 3 9.84 1.09 9.55
N LYS A 4 11.08 0.60 9.46
CA LYS A 4 11.75 0.28 8.20
C LYS A 4 11.02 -0.88 7.51
N ILE A 5 10.32 -0.64 6.40
CA ILE A 5 9.70 -1.69 5.57
C ILE A 5 10.83 -2.55 4.97
N LYS A 6 11.20 -3.65 5.64
CA LYS A 6 12.16 -4.64 5.13
C LYS A 6 11.41 -5.64 4.26
N SER A 7 11.65 -5.63 2.94
CA SER A 7 10.96 -6.51 1.97
C SER A 7 11.39 -7.98 2.09
N ARG A 8 10.86 -8.73 3.06
CA ARG A 8 11.02 -10.21 3.16
C ARG A 8 9.71 -10.99 2.99
N GLY A 9 8.67 -10.35 2.48
CA GLY A 9 7.34 -10.92 2.28
C GLY A 9 6.25 -9.86 2.49
N PRO A 10 4.97 -10.23 2.33
CA PRO A 10 3.86 -9.35 2.72
C PRO A 10 4.01 -8.95 4.19
N ALA A 11 3.79 -7.68 4.48
CA ALA A 11 3.75 -7.20 5.85
C ALA A 11 2.53 -7.79 6.59
N PRO A 12 2.62 -8.00 7.91
CA PRO A 12 1.50 -8.52 8.70
C PRO A 12 0.47 -7.41 8.98
N VAL A 13 -0.10 -6.82 7.94
CA VAL A 13 -1.00 -5.64 7.98
C VAL A 13 -2.26 -5.84 8.82
N HIS A 14 -2.67 -7.09 9.04
CA HIS A 14 -3.81 -7.44 9.91
C HIS A 14 -3.52 -7.25 11.40
N LEU A 15 -2.24 -7.16 11.81
CA LEU A 15 -1.84 -6.88 13.19
C LEU A 15 -1.80 -5.38 13.50
N TRP A 16 -2.02 -4.52 12.50
CA TRP A 16 -1.87 -3.08 12.62
C TRP A 16 -3.22 -2.39 12.44
N ASP A 17 -3.50 -1.47 13.36
CA ASP A 17 -4.68 -0.60 13.36
C ASP A 17 -4.26 0.84 13.70
N PRO A 18 -3.44 1.49 12.83
CA PRO A 18 -3.05 2.87 13.02
C PRO A 18 -4.22 3.82 12.73
N PRO A 19 -4.20 5.05 13.26
CA PRO A 19 -5.20 6.05 12.89
C PRO A 19 -5.16 6.33 11.39
N PHE A 20 -6.34 6.49 10.79
CA PHE A 20 -6.48 6.83 9.38
C PHE A 20 -5.88 8.21 9.09
N CYS A 21 -5.05 8.27 8.04
CA CYS A 21 -4.31 9.48 7.65
C CYS A 21 -4.95 10.20 6.45
N GLY A 22 -6.07 9.70 5.93
CA GLY A 22 -6.73 10.23 4.74
C GLY A 22 -6.53 9.36 3.50
N ASP A 23 -7.24 9.73 2.44
CA ASP A 23 -7.20 9.07 1.14
C ASP A 23 -5.99 9.52 0.32
N LEU A 24 -5.43 8.60 -0.47
CA LEU A 24 -4.46 8.91 -1.51
C LEU A 24 -5.13 8.76 -2.88
N ASP A 25 -4.81 9.66 -3.82
CA ASP A 25 -5.12 9.45 -5.23
C ASP A 25 -4.24 8.31 -5.76
N MET A 26 -4.71 7.08 -5.53
CA MET A 26 -4.04 5.85 -5.92
C MET A 26 -5.06 4.86 -6.45
N VAL A 27 -4.82 4.37 -7.67
CA VAL A 27 -5.70 3.42 -8.34
C VAL A 27 -4.88 2.25 -8.84
N ILE A 28 -5.33 1.04 -8.52
CA ILE A 28 -4.83 -0.20 -9.12
C ILE A 28 -5.80 -0.57 -10.24
N GLN A 29 -5.38 -0.38 -11.49
CA GLN A 29 -6.18 -0.75 -12.65
C GLN A 29 -6.32 -2.28 -12.75
N ARG A 30 -7.31 -2.74 -13.54
CA ARG A 30 -7.59 -4.17 -13.72
C ARG A 30 -6.43 -4.96 -14.33
N ASP A 31 -5.57 -4.30 -15.11
CA ASP A 31 -4.35 -4.88 -15.68
C ASP A 31 -3.17 -4.95 -14.67
N GLY A 32 -3.37 -4.46 -13.44
CA GLY A 32 -2.36 -4.39 -12.40
C GLY A 32 -1.52 -3.12 -12.44
N THR A 33 -1.78 -2.16 -13.33
CA THR A 33 -1.08 -0.87 -13.37
C THR A 33 -1.46 -0.03 -12.16
N TRP A 34 -0.46 0.37 -11.38
CA TRP A 34 -0.62 1.33 -10.28
C TRP A 34 -0.53 2.76 -10.84
N VAL A 35 -1.52 3.58 -10.54
CA VAL A 35 -1.58 5.00 -10.89
C VAL A 35 -1.59 5.81 -9.61
N HIS A 36 -0.80 6.86 -9.56
CA HIS A 36 -0.79 7.83 -8.47
C HIS A 36 -0.79 9.24 -9.06
N GLU A 37 -1.71 10.10 -8.57
CA GLU A 37 -1.90 11.47 -9.09
C GLU A 37 -2.05 11.50 -10.62
N GLY A 38 -2.87 10.58 -11.14
CA GLY A 38 -3.13 10.42 -12.58
C GLY A 38 -1.95 9.87 -13.41
N LYS A 39 -0.81 9.51 -12.82
CA LYS A 39 0.38 9.02 -13.53
C LYS A 39 0.71 7.56 -13.18
N PRO A 40 1.09 6.72 -14.17
CA PRO A 40 1.45 5.34 -13.91
C PRO A 40 2.80 5.23 -13.17
N ILE A 41 2.85 4.40 -12.14
CA ILE A 41 4.08 4.04 -11.42
C ILE A 41 4.80 2.93 -12.19
N ARG A 42 5.87 3.28 -12.91
CA ARG A 42 6.67 2.31 -13.70
C ARG A 42 7.72 1.56 -12.89
N ARG A 43 8.06 2.06 -11.70
CA ARG A 43 9.13 1.49 -10.86
C ARG A 43 8.62 0.28 -10.09
N GLN A 44 8.94 -0.92 -10.57
CA GLN A 44 8.49 -2.18 -9.98
C GLN A 44 8.82 -2.33 -8.49
N ALA A 45 9.99 -1.86 -8.04
CA ALA A 45 10.32 -1.89 -6.62
C ALA A 45 9.38 -1.04 -5.75
N MET A 46 8.80 0.03 -6.30
CA MET A 46 7.82 0.87 -5.61
C MET A 46 6.44 0.22 -5.59
N VAL A 47 6.04 -0.41 -6.69
CA VAL A 47 4.82 -1.23 -6.75
C VAL A 47 4.88 -2.38 -5.73
N ALA A 48 6.00 -3.10 -5.68
CA ALA A 48 6.21 -4.17 -4.71
C ALA A 48 6.19 -3.65 -3.25
N LEU A 49 6.72 -2.46 -3.01
CA LEU A 49 6.66 -1.82 -1.69
C LEU A 49 5.23 -1.56 -1.24
N PHE A 50 4.43 -0.88 -2.07
CA PHE A 50 3.03 -0.59 -1.72
C PHE A 50 2.18 -1.87 -1.64
N GLY A 51 2.37 -2.80 -2.57
CA GLY A 51 1.69 -4.10 -2.52
C GLY A 51 2.02 -4.90 -1.25
N SER A 52 3.23 -4.74 -0.70
CA SER A 52 3.61 -5.43 0.55
C SER A 52 2.84 -4.95 1.78
N VAL A 53 2.25 -3.75 1.73
CA VAL A 53 1.50 -3.13 2.84
C VAL A 53 0.02 -2.94 2.52
N LEU A 54 -0.50 -3.60 1.47
CA LEU A 54 -1.90 -3.52 1.08
C LEU A 54 -2.76 -4.38 2.02
N LYS A 55 -3.78 -3.77 2.62
CA LYS A 55 -4.80 -4.43 3.47
C LYS A 55 -6.15 -4.27 2.81
N LYS A 56 -6.93 -5.35 2.78
CA LYS A 56 -8.36 -5.31 2.44
C LYS A 56 -9.17 -5.37 3.72
N GLU A 57 -10.08 -4.43 3.93
CA GLU A 57 -11.07 -4.46 5.00
C GLU A 57 -12.45 -4.26 4.41
N ALA A 58 -13.37 -5.19 4.66
CA ALA A 58 -14.69 -5.21 4.02
C ALA A 58 -14.57 -5.06 2.48
N ASP A 59 -15.07 -3.96 1.93
CA ASP A 59 -15.08 -3.64 0.50
C ASP A 59 -13.99 -2.62 0.10
N ASP A 60 -13.21 -2.13 1.07
CA ASP A 60 -12.21 -1.09 0.90
C ASP A 60 -10.76 -1.63 0.99
N PHE A 61 -9.82 -0.81 0.51
CA PHE A 61 -8.39 -1.13 0.45
C PHE A 61 -7.55 0.00 1.06
N TYR A 62 -6.54 -0.39 1.84
CA TYR A 62 -5.69 0.54 2.60
C TYR A 62 -4.21 0.18 2.44
N LEU A 63 -3.33 1.18 2.54
CA LEU A 63 -1.89 0.98 2.73
C LEU A 63 -1.57 1.17 4.21
N VAL A 64 -1.14 0.11 4.88
CA VAL A 64 -1.03 0.09 6.36
C VAL A 64 0.41 -0.13 6.81
N THR A 65 0.90 0.76 7.67
CA THR A 65 2.24 0.66 8.29
C THR A 65 2.13 0.74 9.81
N PRO A 66 3.08 0.16 10.56
CA PRO A 66 3.17 0.36 12.00
C PRO A 66 3.90 1.69 12.26
N VAL A 67 3.24 2.65 12.88
CA VAL A 67 3.81 3.98 13.20
C VAL A 67 4.88 3.96 14.30
#